data_AF-A0A1H3VFG6-F1
#
_entry.id   AF-A0A1H3VFG6-F1
#
_cell.length_a   1.000
_cell.length_b   1.000
_cell.length_c   1.000
_cell.angle_alpha   90.00
_cell.angle_beta   90.00
_cell.angle_gamma   90.00
#
_symmetry.space_group_name_H-M   'P 1'
#
loop_
_entity.id
_entity.type
_entity.pdbx_description
1 polymer ?
#
loop_
_entity_poly.entity_id
_entity_poly.type
_entity_poly.pdbx_seq_one_letter_code
_entity_poly.pdbx_strand_id
1 'polypeptide(L)'
;MQMTTQSTSRLYANKGLFLAVVLSASLLTACGGGGGSSASTDNTATTGTTGNTTTGTTTNPTTTTPATRTFTKMNLTGAAYVADGSQTLGCVKDSKDNKFWEVKSNTGNPADSDFRDVDYGYFWGDNVGQTAGGAGTSYAGATNPCSGVGTALTKCDTASYVKAVNAMNAGKGLCNKTTWRLPTSAELLGLLNTDATKAPYIYADIGNTAFDASDTDGRSYVYAYWSSTPVAGEPGQRVAVSFTNKLTNGQVKNHNVVNQINNQIRLIAD
;
A
#
# COMPACT_ATOMS: atom_id res chain seq x y z
N MET A 1 22.77 -61.76 16.88
CA MET A 1 21.64 -60.93 16.39
C MET A 1 22.17 -59.51 16.30
N GLN A 2 22.77 -59.13 15.17
CA GLN A 2 22.23 -58.17 14.17
C GLN A 2 21.88 -56.79 14.79
N MET A 3 22.25 -55.64 14.24
CA MET A 3 22.60 -55.27 12.87
C MET A 3 23.37 -53.94 12.85
N THR A 4 24.31 -53.85 11.93
CA THR A 4 25.13 -52.69 11.56
C THR A 4 24.30 -51.65 10.80
N THR A 5 24.40 -50.37 11.17
CA THR A 5 23.84 -49.23 10.41
C THR A 5 24.65 -48.96 9.14
N GLN A 6 24.02 -49.09 7.96
CA GLN A 6 24.57 -48.58 6.70
C GLN A 6 24.04 -47.18 6.40
N SER A 7 24.98 -46.27 6.16
CA SER A 7 24.78 -44.94 5.59
C SER A 7 24.65 -45.06 4.06
N THR A 8 23.65 -44.41 3.46
CA THR A 8 23.62 -44.16 2.01
C THR A 8 23.20 -42.72 1.72
N SER A 9 24.20 -41.87 1.47
CA SER A 9 24.04 -40.57 0.82
C SER A 9 24.08 -40.76 -0.69
N ARG A 10 22.97 -40.46 -1.38
CA ARG A 10 22.94 -40.38 -2.86
C ARG A 10 23.28 -38.95 -3.30
N LEU A 11 24.53 -38.75 -3.68
CA LEU A 11 24.97 -37.63 -4.51
C LEU A 11 24.59 -37.95 -5.97
N TYR A 12 23.64 -37.22 -6.54
CA TYR A 12 23.48 -37.14 -7.99
C TYR A 12 24.21 -35.90 -8.50
N ALA A 13 25.40 -36.14 -9.04
CA ALA A 13 26.05 -35.24 -9.97
C ALA A 13 25.34 -35.36 -11.33
N ASN A 14 25.05 -34.24 -11.99
CA ASN A 14 24.93 -34.25 -13.44
C ASN A 14 25.58 -33.02 -14.06
N LYS A 15 26.35 -33.32 -15.11
CA LYS A 15 27.25 -32.47 -15.86
C LYS A 15 26.47 -31.51 -16.75
N GLY A 16 27.09 -30.36 -17.03
CA GLY A 16 26.48 -29.25 -17.75
C GLY A 16 26.27 -29.46 -19.24
N LEU A 17 25.78 -28.39 -19.88
CA LEU A 17 25.89 -28.16 -21.30
C LEU A 17 25.83 -26.64 -21.56
N PHE A 18 26.89 -26.12 -22.18
CA PHE A 18 26.93 -24.79 -22.80
C PHE A 18 26.01 -24.78 -24.03
N LEU A 19 25.24 -23.71 -24.23
CA LEU A 19 24.84 -23.26 -25.56
C LEU A 19 24.68 -21.74 -25.61
N ALA A 20 25.40 -21.15 -26.54
CA ALA A 20 25.37 -19.73 -26.90
C ALA A 20 24.33 -19.46 -28.01
N VAL A 21 24.31 -18.20 -28.48
CA VAL A 21 23.62 -17.65 -29.67
C VAL A 21 22.12 -17.35 -29.37
N VAL A 22 21.49 -16.21 -29.71
CA VAL A 22 21.62 -15.33 -30.88
C VAL A 22 21.17 -13.89 -30.55
N LEU A 23 21.93 -12.96 -31.12
CA LEU A 23 21.68 -11.52 -31.28
C LEU A 23 20.45 -11.26 -32.17
N SER A 24 19.48 -10.44 -31.76
CA SER A 24 18.51 -9.85 -32.69
C SER A 24 18.07 -8.48 -32.20
N ALA A 25 18.77 -7.46 -32.69
CA ALA A 25 18.33 -6.07 -32.62
C ALA A 25 17.32 -5.83 -33.74
N SER A 26 16.09 -5.45 -33.39
CA SER A 26 15.12 -4.93 -34.35
C SER A 26 15.01 -3.42 -34.15
N LEU A 27 15.66 -2.69 -35.06
CA LEU A 27 15.45 -1.27 -35.31
C LEU A 27 14.05 -1.10 -35.91
N LEU A 28 13.15 -0.38 -35.23
CA LEU A 28 12.03 0.27 -35.91
C LEU A 28 12.39 1.73 -36.19
N THR A 29 12.46 2.03 -37.48
CA THR A 29 12.67 3.35 -38.06
C THR A 29 11.35 3.84 -38.66
N ALA A 30 11.13 5.14 -38.52
CA ALA A 30 10.30 6.04 -39.34
C ALA A 30 8.77 6.08 -39.15
N CYS A 31 8.32 7.33 -38.96
CA CYS A 31 7.37 8.10 -39.79
C CYS A 31 6.43 8.84 -38.82
N GLY A 32 6.32 10.17 -38.74
CA GLY A 32 6.42 11.22 -39.76
C GLY A 32 5.19 12.12 -39.54
N GLY A 33 5.34 13.45 -39.59
CA GLY A 33 4.19 14.36 -39.61
C GLY A 33 4.37 15.65 -38.84
N GLY A 34 5.16 16.58 -39.40
CA GLY A 34 5.15 17.98 -39.01
C GLY A 34 4.04 18.77 -39.72
N GLY A 35 3.64 19.87 -39.11
CA GLY A 35 2.77 20.89 -39.69
C GLY A 35 2.65 22.12 -38.78
N GLY A 36 3.50 23.12 -39.00
CA GLY A 36 3.21 24.52 -38.62
C GLY A 36 2.30 25.17 -39.67
N SER A 37 1.82 26.40 -39.59
CA SER A 37 1.86 27.49 -38.61
C SER A 37 0.76 28.49 -39.01
N SER A 38 0.44 29.40 -38.07
CA SER A 38 0.19 30.84 -38.29
C SER A 38 -1.24 31.41 -38.30
N ALA A 39 -1.34 32.48 -37.48
CA ALA A 39 -2.16 33.71 -37.57
C ALA A 39 -3.64 33.62 -37.19
N SER A 40 -4.28 34.59 -36.53
CA SER A 40 -3.91 35.89 -35.89
C SER A 40 -5.22 36.44 -35.24
N THR A 41 -5.13 37.63 -34.62
CA THR A 41 -6.14 38.49 -33.97
C THR A 41 -6.32 38.20 -32.48
N ASP A 42 -5.68 38.95 -31.57
CA ASP A 42 -5.70 40.40 -31.31
C ASP A 42 -7.07 40.87 -30.80
N ASN A 43 -7.14 41.15 -29.50
CA ASN A 43 -8.00 42.20 -28.96
C ASN A 43 -7.55 42.60 -27.54
N THR A 44 -6.76 43.67 -27.51
CA THR A 44 -7.05 44.93 -26.79
C THR A 44 -7.47 44.86 -25.31
N ALA A 45 -6.59 45.38 -24.47
CA ALA A 45 -6.87 45.82 -23.11
C ALA A 45 -7.84 47.03 -23.07
N THR A 46 -8.68 47.11 -22.04
CA THR A 46 -9.27 48.38 -21.61
C THR A 46 -9.34 48.45 -20.08
N THR A 47 -8.75 49.52 -19.57
CA THR A 47 -8.68 49.99 -18.18
C THR A 47 -10.01 50.62 -17.74
N GLY A 48 -10.40 50.50 -16.46
CA GLY A 48 -11.57 51.22 -15.93
C GLY A 48 -11.89 50.99 -14.44
N THR A 49 -11.15 51.70 -13.58
CA THR A 49 -11.55 52.45 -12.36
C THR A 49 -12.68 51.95 -11.42
N THR A 50 -12.25 51.72 -10.17
CA THR A 50 -12.80 52.09 -8.85
C THR A 50 -14.28 52.48 -8.69
N GLY A 51 -14.97 51.77 -7.79
CA GLY A 51 -16.23 52.19 -7.19
C GLY A 51 -16.58 51.36 -5.94
N ASN A 52 -16.22 51.89 -4.77
CA ASN A 52 -16.65 51.37 -3.47
C ASN A 52 -18.14 51.72 -3.28
N THR A 53 -19.00 50.73 -3.04
CA THR A 53 -20.33 50.94 -2.46
C THR A 53 -20.63 49.79 -1.51
N THR A 54 -20.58 50.12 -0.23
CA THR A 54 -21.02 49.30 0.88
C THR A 54 -22.53 49.10 0.77
N THR A 55 -22.99 47.87 0.59
CA THR A 55 -24.38 47.50 0.88
C THR A 55 -24.35 46.12 1.52
N GLY A 56 -24.47 46.12 2.85
CA GLY A 56 -24.61 44.91 3.64
C GLY A 56 -25.86 44.17 3.19
N THR A 57 -25.66 42.99 2.61
CA THR A 57 -26.72 42.02 2.41
C THR A 57 -26.26 40.76 3.11
N THR A 58 -26.99 40.41 4.16
CA THR A 58 -26.78 39.30 5.06
C THR A 58 -26.64 38.01 4.26
N THR A 59 -25.41 37.53 4.07
CA THR A 59 -25.17 36.17 3.56
C THR A 59 -25.57 35.21 4.67
N ASN A 60 -26.76 34.64 4.51
CA ASN A 60 -27.16 33.38 5.11
C ASN A 60 -25.94 32.42 5.02
N PRO A 61 -25.52 31.73 6.10
CA PRO A 61 -24.39 30.83 6.01
C PRO A 61 -24.71 29.80 4.93
N THR A 62 -23.98 29.87 3.82
CA THR A 62 -23.95 28.81 2.82
C THR A 62 -23.60 27.57 3.62
N THR A 63 -24.58 26.69 3.82
CA THR A 63 -24.34 25.30 4.18
C THR A 63 -23.48 24.75 3.06
N THR A 64 -22.16 24.89 3.23
CA THR A 64 -21.17 24.17 2.46
C THR A 64 -21.52 22.71 2.65
N THR A 65 -22.12 22.11 1.63
CA THR A 65 -22.13 20.66 1.48
C THR A 65 -20.71 20.19 1.80
N PRO A 66 -20.52 19.31 2.80
CA PRO A 66 -19.20 18.80 3.11
C PRO A 66 -18.55 18.33 1.82
N ALA A 67 -17.38 18.87 1.48
CA ALA A 67 -16.68 18.45 0.28
C ALA A 67 -16.48 16.93 0.36
N THR A 68 -17.01 16.20 -0.63
CA THR A 68 -16.85 14.75 -0.71
C THR A 68 -15.36 14.42 -0.67
N ARG A 69 -14.95 13.54 0.27
CA ARG A 69 -13.57 13.06 0.33
C ARG A 69 -13.27 12.24 -0.91
N THR A 70 -12.18 12.55 -1.59
CA THR A 70 -11.76 11.89 -2.82
C THR A 70 -10.34 11.37 -2.70
N PHE A 71 -10.01 10.38 -3.53
CA PHE A 71 -8.71 9.71 -3.54
C PHE A 71 -8.16 9.69 -4.97
N THR A 72 -7.08 10.42 -5.21
CA THR A 72 -6.43 10.48 -6.52
C THR A 72 -5.47 9.30 -6.67
N LYS A 73 -5.78 8.39 -7.59
CA LYS A 73 -5.03 7.15 -7.83
C LYS A 73 -3.77 7.39 -8.65
N MET A 74 -2.65 6.80 -8.22
CA MET A 74 -1.34 6.91 -8.88
C MET A 74 -0.69 5.54 -9.06
N ASN A 75 0.03 5.38 -10.16
CA ASN A 75 0.84 4.18 -10.41
C ASN A 75 2.07 4.13 -9.50
N LEU A 76 2.89 3.09 -9.63
CA LEU A 76 4.10 2.91 -8.82
C LEU A 76 5.08 4.08 -8.89
N THR A 77 5.12 4.86 -9.97
CA THR A 77 6.03 6.00 -10.17
C THR A 77 5.38 7.35 -9.91
N GLY A 78 4.15 7.39 -9.40
CA GLY A 78 3.46 8.62 -9.02
C GLY A 78 2.75 9.33 -10.18
N ALA A 79 2.76 8.75 -11.38
CA ALA A 79 1.92 9.25 -12.48
C ALA A 79 0.45 8.84 -12.24
N ALA A 80 -0.48 9.56 -12.89
CA ALA A 80 -1.89 9.22 -12.81
C ALA A 80 -2.12 7.76 -13.19
N TYR A 81 -2.86 7.03 -12.34
CA TYR A 81 -3.19 5.65 -12.61
C TYR A 81 -4.22 5.57 -13.75
N VAL A 82 -3.92 4.75 -14.76
CA VAL A 82 -4.85 4.39 -15.82
C VAL A 82 -5.12 2.89 -15.72
N ALA A 83 -6.39 2.52 -15.65
CA ALA A 83 -6.80 1.11 -15.65
C ALA A 83 -6.70 0.54 -17.08
N ASP A 84 -5.46 0.38 -17.57
CA ASP A 84 -5.15 -0.09 -18.93
C ASP A 84 -4.53 -1.51 -18.93
N GLY A 85 -4.45 -2.16 -17.76
CA GLY A 85 -3.87 -3.49 -17.59
C GLY A 85 -2.33 -3.55 -17.61
N SER A 86 -1.64 -2.42 -17.86
CA SER A 86 -0.16 -2.37 -17.87
C SER A 86 0.42 -1.70 -16.63
N GLN A 87 -0.38 -0.87 -15.93
CA GLN A 87 0.06 -0.14 -14.76
C GLN A 87 -0.50 -0.75 -13.48
N THR A 88 0.36 -0.88 -12.46
CA THR A 88 -0.05 -1.29 -11.11
C THR A 88 -0.36 -0.04 -10.29
N LEU A 89 -1.56 0.01 -9.70
CA LEU A 89 -1.95 1.02 -8.72
C LEU A 89 -0.99 0.94 -7.52
N GLY A 90 -0.29 2.04 -7.23
CA GLY A 90 0.71 2.10 -6.18
C GLY A 90 0.21 2.77 -4.91
N CYS A 91 -0.46 3.90 -5.06
CA CYS A 91 -0.96 4.68 -3.93
C CYS A 91 -2.16 5.55 -4.33
N VAL A 92 -2.77 6.16 -3.32
CA VAL A 92 -3.74 7.23 -3.51
C VAL A 92 -3.36 8.46 -2.71
N LYS A 93 -3.67 9.65 -3.24
CA LYS A 93 -3.61 10.90 -2.48
C LYS A 93 -5.00 11.26 -1.96
N ASP A 94 -5.11 11.44 -0.67
CA ASP A 94 -6.33 11.79 0.05
C ASP A 94 -6.61 13.28 0.01
N SER A 95 -7.83 13.68 -0.38
CA SER A 95 -8.20 15.10 -0.44
C SER A 95 -8.39 15.75 0.93
N LYS A 96 -8.57 14.96 2.00
CA LYS A 96 -8.82 15.47 3.36
C LYS A 96 -7.60 16.17 3.96
N ASP A 97 -6.44 15.54 3.84
CA ASP A 97 -5.20 15.96 4.52
C ASP A 97 -3.98 16.00 3.58
N ASN A 98 -4.21 15.78 2.27
CA ASN A 98 -3.17 15.69 1.24
C ASN A 98 -2.12 14.60 1.49
N LYS A 99 -2.41 13.62 2.35
CA LYS A 99 -1.52 12.48 2.58
C LYS A 99 -1.65 11.44 1.50
N PHE A 100 -0.62 10.61 1.38
CA PHE A 100 -0.58 9.49 0.47
C PHE A 100 -0.76 8.20 1.25
N TRP A 101 -1.65 7.33 0.76
CA TRP A 101 -1.87 6.01 1.31
C TRP A 101 -1.38 4.96 0.33
N GLU A 102 -0.62 4.00 0.83
CA GLU A 102 -0.18 2.86 0.05
C GLU A 102 -1.41 2.09 -0.44
N VAL A 103 -1.37 1.63 -1.69
CA VAL A 103 -2.30 0.62 -2.21
C VAL A 103 -1.51 -0.68 -2.36
N LYS A 104 -1.98 -1.71 -1.65
CA LYS A 104 -1.41 -3.05 -1.68
C LYS A 104 -1.62 -3.68 -3.06
N SER A 105 -0.62 -4.39 -3.56
CA SER A 105 -0.74 -5.17 -4.80
C SER A 105 -1.68 -6.35 -4.55
N ASN A 106 -2.37 -6.80 -5.58
CA ASN A 106 -3.22 -7.98 -5.53
C ASN A 106 -3.15 -8.67 -6.89
N THR A 107 -2.27 -9.66 -6.98
CA THR A 107 -1.94 -10.31 -8.25
C THR A 107 -2.70 -11.60 -8.48
N GLY A 108 -3.34 -12.16 -7.44
CA GLY A 108 -4.08 -13.44 -7.49
C GLY A 108 -3.21 -14.67 -7.78
N ASN A 109 -1.96 -14.47 -8.21
CA ASN A 109 -0.94 -15.48 -8.45
C ASN A 109 0.30 -15.17 -7.58
N PRO A 110 0.63 -16.02 -6.60
CA PRO A 110 1.80 -15.85 -5.74
C PRO A 110 3.13 -15.68 -6.47
N ALA A 111 3.25 -16.20 -7.70
CA ALA A 111 4.46 -16.08 -8.52
C ALA A 111 4.69 -14.65 -9.04
N ASP A 112 3.62 -13.86 -9.18
CA ASP A 112 3.65 -12.48 -9.65
C ASP A 112 3.58 -11.46 -8.49
N SER A 113 3.38 -11.95 -7.26
CA SER A 113 3.24 -11.13 -6.06
C SER A 113 4.56 -10.46 -5.68
N ASP A 114 4.52 -9.14 -5.52
CA ASP A 114 5.59 -8.40 -4.86
C ASP A 114 5.42 -8.45 -3.33
N PHE A 115 6.41 -7.98 -2.58
CA PHE A 115 6.34 -7.95 -1.13
C PHE A 115 5.15 -7.12 -0.58
N ARG A 116 4.50 -6.27 -1.38
CA ARG A 116 3.34 -5.49 -0.95
C ARG A 116 2.02 -6.22 -1.21
N ASP A 117 2.04 -7.49 -1.58
CA ASP A 117 0.81 -8.23 -1.86
C ASP A 117 -0.10 -8.29 -0.63
N VAL A 118 -1.42 -8.24 -0.87
CA VAL A 118 -2.47 -8.32 0.14
C VAL A 118 -2.47 -9.63 0.92
N ASP A 119 -1.89 -10.69 0.35
CA ASP A 119 -1.83 -12.01 0.98
C ASP A 119 -0.66 -12.15 1.98
N TYR A 120 0.26 -11.18 2.05
CA TYR A 120 1.44 -11.23 2.92
C TYR A 120 1.23 -10.54 4.28
N GLY A 121 1.69 -11.23 5.34
CA GLY A 121 1.67 -10.72 6.70
C GLY A 121 3.04 -10.38 7.28
N TYR A 122 3.02 -9.51 8.28
CA TYR A 122 4.21 -8.92 8.87
C TYR A 122 4.08 -8.82 10.39
N PHE A 123 5.19 -9.06 11.08
CA PHE A 123 5.31 -8.78 12.50
C PHE A 123 5.53 -7.29 12.74
N TRP A 124 4.97 -6.78 13.82
CA TRP A 124 5.29 -5.43 14.25
C TRP A 124 6.70 -5.38 14.85
N GLY A 125 7.53 -4.45 14.40
CA GLY A 125 8.85 -4.17 14.97
C GLY A 125 9.97 -4.09 13.94
N ASP A 126 11.19 -4.27 14.45
CA ASP A 126 12.44 -4.26 13.70
C ASP A 126 13.25 -5.53 14.02
N ASN A 127 13.83 -6.13 13.00
CA ASN A 127 14.57 -7.38 13.03
C ASN A 127 13.82 -8.52 13.74
N VAL A 128 12.53 -8.65 13.46
CA VAL A 128 11.65 -9.70 13.98
C VAL A 128 11.03 -10.51 12.84
N GLY A 129 10.48 -11.68 13.16
CA GLY A 129 9.90 -12.56 12.16
C GLY A 129 10.93 -13.27 11.27
N GLN A 130 10.44 -13.88 10.20
CA GLN A 130 11.26 -14.69 9.29
C GLN A 130 12.09 -13.82 8.34
N THR A 131 13.17 -14.39 7.81
CA THR A 131 13.89 -13.80 6.68
C THR A 131 13.00 -13.81 5.44
N ALA A 132 12.89 -12.66 4.78
CA ALA A 132 12.02 -12.51 3.61
C ALA A 132 12.51 -13.40 2.45
N GLY A 133 11.60 -14.09 1.77
CA GLY A 133 11.94 -15.02 0.67
C GLY A 133 12.63 -16.32 1.11
N GLY A 134 12.77 -16.59 2.41
CA GLY A 134 13.23 -17.89 2.90
C GLY A 134 12.15 -18.97 2.77
N ALA A 135 12.55 -20.21 2.43
CA ALA A 135 11.66 -21.37 2.51
C ALA A 135 11.37 -21.68 3.99
N GLY A 136 10.20 -21.28 4.50
CA GLY A 136 9.85 -21.53 5.90
C GLY A 136 8.39 -21.22 6.22
N THR A 137 7.66 -22.23 6.71
CA THR A 137 6.28 -22.13 7.21
C THR A 137 6.19 -21.04 8.27
N SER A 138 5.44 -19.98 8.00
CA SER A 138 5.02 -19.02 9.03
C SER A 138 4.31 -19.74 10.17
N TYR A 139 4.68 -19.42 11.40
CA TYR A 139 4.35 -20.12 12.65
C TYR A 139 2.91 -20.67 12.69
N ALA A 140 2.80 -21.97 12.98
CA ALA A 140 1.60 -22.76 13.28
C ALA A 140 0.35 -22.48 12.42
N GLY A 141 0.48 -22.63 11.09
CA GLY A 141 -0.68 -22.82 10.20
C GLY A 141 -0.92 -21.75 9.14
N ALA A 142 -0.04 -20.75 8.99
CA ALA A 142 -0.12 -19.78 7.90
C ALA A 142 0.81 -20.15 6.74
N THR A 143 0.30 -20.12 5.51
CA THR A 143 1.01 -20.41 4.25
C THR A 143 1.84 -19.25 3.68
N ASN A 144 1.81 -18.06 4.28
CA ASN A 144 2.24 -16.84 3.59
C ASN A 144 3.36 -16.09 4.34
N PRO A 145 4.60 -16.63 4.40
CA PRO A 145 5.74 -15.80 4.76
C PRO A 145 5.90 -14.74 3.67
N CYS A 146 6.14 -13.49 4.06
CA CYS A 146 6.38 -12.42 3.11
C CYS A 146 7.44 -12.82 2.05
N SER A 147 7.25 -12.41 0.79
CA SER A 147 8.27 -12.59 -0.25
C SER A 147 9.28 -11.44 -0.21
N GLY A 148 10.58 -11.76 -0.17
CA GLY A 148 11.67 -10.77 -0.22
C GLY A 148 12.53 -10.84 -1.47
N VAL A 149 12.28 -11.81 -2.36
CA VAL A 149 13.17 -12.11 -3.49
C VAL A 149 13.26 -10.91 -4.42
N GLY A 150 14.49 -10.41 -4.66
CA GLY A 150 14.74 -9.29 -5.57
C GLY A 150 14.38 -7.91 -5.03
N THR A 151 14.16 -7.76 -3.72
CA THR A 151 13.73 -6.50 -3.09
C THR A 151 14.70 -6.07 -1.98
N ALA A 152 14.50 -4.88 -1.43
CA ALA A 152 15.21 -4.43 -0.23
C ALA A 152 14.62 -4.99 1.09
N LEU A 153 13.59 -5.84 1.02
CA LEU A 153 12.98 -6.47 2.18
C LEU A 153 13.87 -7.60 2.71
N THR A 154 14.31 -7.48 3.96
CA THR A 154 15.20 -8.45 4.61
C THR A 154 14.49 -9.37 5.61
N LYS A 155 13.41 -8.88 6.23
CA LYS A 155 12.62 -9.58 7.26
C LYS A 155 11.14 -9.34 7.04
N CYS A 156 10.30 -10.27 7.50
CA CYS A 156 8.84 -10.11 7.54
C CYS A 156 8.41 -9.28 8.76
N ASP A 157 8.96 -8.08 8.87
CA ASP A 157 8.61 -7.10 9.90
C ASP A 157 8.29 -5.72 9.30
N THR A 158 7.63 -4.88 10.10
CA THR A 158 7.18 -3.56 9.68
C THR A 158 8.34 -2.61 9.34
N ALA A 159 9.48 -2.68 10.06
CA ALA A 159 10.61 -1.78 9.81
C ALA A 159 11.28 -2.09 8.46
N SER A 160 11.50 -3.37 8.19
CA SER A 160 12.02 -3.85 6.90
C SER A 160 11.05 -3.55 5.77
N TYR A 161 9.73 -3.69 6.01
CA TYR A 161 8.71 -3.33 5.03
C TYR A 161 8.77 -1.84 4.66
N VAL A 162 8.77 -0.95 5.66
CA VAL A 162 8.89 0.50 5.45
C VAL A 162 10.15 0.85 4.69
N LYS A 163 11.29 0.25 5.06
CA LYS A 163 12.56 0.44 4.35
C LYS A 163 12.47 -0.02 2.89
N ALA A 164 11.84 -1.17 2.64
CA ALA A 164 11.67 -1.70 1.29
C ALA A 164 10.79 -0.81 0.41
N VAL A 165 9.66 -0.31 0.93
CA VAL A 165 8.77 0.61 0.21
C VAL A 165 9.49 1.92 -0.15
N ASN A 166 10.26 2.48 0.78
CA ASN A 166 11.03 3.71 0.52
C ASN A 166 12.19 3.49 -0.46
N ALA A 167 12.70 2.27 -0.60
CA ALA A 167 13.76 1.92 -1.55
C ALA A 167 13.25 1.61 -2.98
N MET A 168 11.94 1.49 -3.18
CA MET A 168 11.34 1.20 -4.49
C MET A 168 11.73 2.24 -5.56
N ASN A 169 11.51 1.90 -6.84
CA ASN A 169 11.72 2.81 -7.97
C ASN A 169 13.11 3.45 -8.00
N ALA A 170 14.14 2.62 -7.82
CA ALA A 170 15.54 3.04 -7.74
C ALA A 170 15.77 4.11 -6.65
N GLY A 171 15.19 3.90 -5.47
CA GLY A 171 15.35 4.80 -4.31
C GLY A 171 14.46 6.04 -4.33
N LYS A 172 13.55 6.18 -5.30
CA LYS A 172 12.53 7.24 -5.30
C LYS A 172 11.31 6.89 -4.43
N GLY A 173 11.23 5.64 -3.99
CA GLY A 173 10.16 5.07 -3.19
C GLY A 173 8.84 4.95 -3.95
N LEU A 174 7.85 4.32 -3.32
CA LEU A 174 6.53 4.09 -3.92
C LEU A 174 5.84 5.41 -4.27
N CYS A 175 5.29 5.52 -5.48
CA CYS A 175 4.72 6.75 -6.03
C CYS A 175 5.69 7.95 -6.05
N ASN A 176 6.99 7.70 -6.17
CA ASN A 176 8.06 8.71 -6.02
C ASN A 176 8.01 9.44 -4.65
N LYS A 177 7.59 8.74 -3.59
CA LYS A 177 7.62 9.21 -2.20
C LYS A 177 8.57 8.34 -1.38
N THR A 178 9.41 8.97 -0.57
CA THR A 178 10.41 8.31 0.29
C THR A 178 10.17 8.52 1.79
N THR A 179 9.02 9.12 2.14
CA THR A 179 8.60 9.40 3.52
C THR A 179 7.57 8.41 4.04
N TRP A 180 7.47 7.22 3.41
CA TRP A 180 6.54 6.20 3.85
C TRP A 180 6.87 5.74 5.27
N ARG A 181 5.84 5.63 6.09
CA ARG A 181 5.92 5.16 7.47
C ARG A 181 4.66 4.41 7.85
N LEU A 182 4.71 3.70 8.98
CA LEU A 182 3.48 3.22 9.60
C LEU A 182 2.61 4.42 10.01
N PRO A 183 1.30 4.37 9.75
CA PRO A 183 0.37 5.38 10.24
C PRO A 183 0.22 5.26 11.75
N THR A 184 -0.16 6.35 12.39
CA THR A 184 -0.67 6.32 13.77
C THR A 184 -2.07 5.72 13.78
N SER A 185 -2.51 5.25 14.94
CA SER A 185 -3.89 4.78 15.12
C SER A 185 -4.91 5.89 14.81
N ALA A 186 -4.62 7.15 15.13
CA ALA A 186 -5.48 8.28 14.79
C ALA A 186 -5.61 8.51 13.28
N GLU A 187 -4.52 8.37 12.53
CA GLU A 187 -4.54 8.47 11.06
C GLU A 187 -5.37 7.34 10.44
N LEU A 188 -5.21 6.10 10.92
CA LEU A 188 -6.04 4.96 10.51
C LEU A 188 -7.51 5.20 10.83
N LEU A 189 -7.84 5.60 12.07
CA LEU A 189 -9.21 5.96 12.44
C LEU A 189 -9.78 7.08 11.57
N GLY A 190 -8.91 7.98 11.09
CA GLY A 190 -9.25 9.02 10.13
C GLY A 190 -9.71 8.51 8.77
N LEU A 191 -9.47 7.25 8.40
CA LEU A 191 -9.95 6.59 7.17
C LEU A 191 -11.36 5.99 7.30
N LEU A 192 -11.98 6.07 8.47
CA LEU A 192 -13.34 5.59 8.68
C LEU A 192 -14.31 6.21 7.66
N ASN A 193 -14.98 5.36 6.89
CA ASN A 193 -16.10 5.74 6.04
C ASN A 193 -17.39 5.71 6.88
N THR A 194 -17.81 6.87 7.35
CA THR A 194 -19.02 7.01 8.18
C THR A 194 -20.29 6.67 7.41
N ASP A 195 -20.29 6.89 6.09
CA ASP A 195 -21.45 6.69 5.21
C ASP A 195 -21.64 5.21 4.81
N ALA A 196 -20.63 4.37 5.05
CA ALA A 196 -20.72 2.93 4.82
C ALA A 196 -21.78 2.28 5.75
N THR A 197 -22.77 1.64 5.14
CA THR A 197 -23.88 0.96 5.83
C THR A 197 -23.58 -0.49 6.19
N LYS A 198 -22.48 -1.05 5.68
CA LYS A 198 -21.98 -2.39 5.99
C LYS A 198 -20.44 -2.40 5.99
N ALA A 199 -19.88 -3.38 6.68
CA ALA A 199 -18.44 -3.62 6.66
C ALA A 199 -17.92 -3.94 5.24
N PRO A 200 -16.67 -3.60 4.92
CA PRO A 200 -15.74 -2.86 5.78
C PRO A 200 -16.02 -1.35 5.78
N TYR A 201 -15.84 -0.70 6.94
CA TYR A 201 -16.14 0.72 7.14
C TYR A 201 -14.98 1.64 6.74
N ILE A 202 -14.43 1.42 5.55
CA ILE A 202 -13.28 2.13 4.99
C ILE A 202 -13.53 2.44 3.50
N TYR A 203 -12.85 3.43 2.95
CA TYR A 203 -13.03 3.82 1.54
C TYR A 203 -12.42 2.79 0.59
N ALA A 204 -13.21 2.19 -0.30
CA ALA A 204 -12.70 1.23 -1.28
C ALA A 204 -11.65 1.81 -2.24
N ASP A 205 -11.61 3.14 -2.41
CA ASP A 205 -10.61 3.79 -3.25
C ASP A 205 -9.17 3.65 -2.72
N ILE A 206 -8.98 3.36 -1.43
CA ILE A 206 -7.65 3.10 -0.90
C ILE A 206 -7.12 1.71 -1.28
N GLY A 207 -7.86 0.91 -2.05
CA GLY A 207 -7.40 -0.36 -2.60
C GLY A 207 -8.29 -1.54 -2.22
N ASN A 208 -7.77 -2.76 -2.37
CA ASN A 208 -8.50 -3.96 -1.99
C ASN A 208 -8.78 -3.96 -0.47
N THR A 209 -10.04 -4.14 -0.12
CA THR A 209 -10.56 -4.18 1.26
C THR A 209 -11.29 -5.50 1.54
N ALA A 210 -11.19 -6.50 0.66
CA ALA A 210 -11.93 -7.77 0.78
C ALA A 210 -11.66 -8.50 2.11
N PHE A 211 -10.44 -8.38 2.63
CA PHE A 211 -10.05 -8.99 3.91
C PHE A 211 -10.50 -8.16 5.13
N ASP A 212 -10.88 -6.89 4.93
CA ASP A 212 -11.27 -5.96 6.00
C ASP A 212 -12.66 -6.23 6.55
N ALA A 213 -13.44 -7.11 5.92
CA ALA A 213 -14.78 -7.50 6.34
C ALA A 213 -14.82 -8.78 7.19
N SER A 214 -13.67 -9.40 7.45
CA SER A 214 -13.58 -10.77 7.98
C SER A 214 -13.14 -10.88 9.44
N ASP A 215 -12.94 -9.75 10.15
CA ASP A 215 -12.66 -9.79 11.58
C ASP A 215 -13.88 -10.31 12.35
N THR A 216 -13.70 -11.45 12.99
CA THR A 216 -14.71 -12.04 13.87
C THR A 216 -14.12 -12.06 15.26
N ASP A 217 -14.76 -11.35 16.18
CA ASP A 217 -14.40 -11.34 17.59
C ASP A 217 -14.31 -12.79 18.10
N GLY A 218 -13.15 -13.17 18.65
CA GLY A 218 -12.90 -14.51 19.18
C GLY A 218 -11.92 -15.39 18.38
N ARG A 219 -11.29 -14.89 17.30
CA ARG A 219 -10.17 -15.57 16.64
C ARG A 219 -8.84 -15.31 17.35
N SER A 220 -7.89 -16.26 17.20
CA SER A 220 -6.51 -16.11 17.67
C SER A 220 -5.68 -15.08 16.89
N TYR A 221 -6.25 -14.50 15.82
CA TYR A 221 -5.64 -13.50 14.95
C TYR A 221 -6.68 -12.45 14.57
N VAL A 222 -6.24 -11.20 14.42
CA VAL A 222 -7.08 -10.05 14.07
C VAL A 222 -6.76 -9.59 12.65
N TYR A 223 -7.79 -9.36 11.83
CA TYR A 223 -7.64 -8.65 10.55
C TYR A 223 -7.67 -7.14 10.81
N ALA A 224 -6.49 -6.54 11.03
CA ALA A 224 -6.38 -5.12 11.39
C ALA A 224 -5.12 -4.47 10.82
N TYR A 225 -5.11 -3.17 10.63
CA TYR A 225 -3.95 -2.46 10.14
C TYR A 225 -2.97 -2.14 11.27
N TRP A 226 -1.69 -2.52 11.13
CA TRP A 226 -0.66 -2.10 12.08
C TRP A 226 -0.54 -0.58 12.16
N SER A 227 -0.41 -0.06 13.37
CA SER A 227 -0.07 1.35 13.61
C SER A 227 1.29 1.51 14.28
N SER A 228 1.86 2.71 14.21
CA SER A 228 3.03 3.11 15.00
C SER A 228 2.70 3.49 16.44
N THR A 229 1.41 3.50 16.82
CA THR A 229 0.98 3.91 18.16
C THR A 229 1.25 2.81 19.20
N PRO A 230 2.05 3.09 20.24
CA PRO A 230 2.21 2.17 21.36
C PRO A 230 0.94 2.13 22.22
N VAL A 231 0.71 1.02 22.92
CA VAL A 231 -0.33 0.96 23.95
C VAL A 231 0.21 1.62 25.23
N ALA A 232 -0.55 2.56 25.79
CA ALA A 232 -0.15 3.26 27.01
C ALA A 232 0.01 2.28 28.19
N GLY A 233 1.14 2.37 28.90
CA GLY A 233 1.46 1.49 30.02
C GLY A 233 1.96 0.08 29.62
N GLU A 234 1.94 -0.25 28.34
CA GLU A 234 2.11 -1.62 27.83
C GLU A 234 3.14 -1.65 26.69
N PRO A 235 4.45 -1.51 26.99
CA PRO A 235 5.49 -1.26 25.99
C PRO A 235 5.72 -2.42 25.02
N GLY A 236 5.23 -3.63 25.34
CA GLY A 236 5.26 -4.79 24.45
C GLY A 236 4.09 -4.86 23.46
N GLN A 237 3.08 -4.00 23.60
CA GLN A 237 1.86 -4.06 22.81
C GLN A 237 1.73 -2.89 21.84
N ARG A 238 1.02 -3.12 20.74
CA ARG A 238 0.80 -2.15 19.68
C ARG A 238 -0.65 -2.06 19.31
N VAL A 239 -1.07 -0.85 18.96
CA VAL A 239 -2.42 -0.63 18.47
C VAL A 239 -2.51 -1.09 17.02
N ALA A 240 -3.48 -1.93 16.72
CA ALA A 240 -3.93 -2.23 15.36
C ALA A 240 -5.39 -1.79 15.19
N VAL A 241 -5.78 -1.35 14.00
CA VAL A 241 -7.13 -0.81 13.72
C VAL A 241 -7.87 -1.72 12.75
N SER A 242 -9.02 -2.26 13.17
CA SER A 242 -9.89 -3.10 12.33
C SER A 242 -11.07 -2.28 11.83
N PHE A 243 -11.42 -2.39 10.54
CA PHE A 243 -12.56 -1.70 9.95
C PHE A 243 -13.78 -2.61 9.76
N THR A 244 -13.79 -3.79 10.37
CA THR A 244 -14.91 -4.74 10.24
C THR A 244 -16.10 -4.37 11.12
N ASN A 245 -15.87 -3.77 12.29
CA ASN A 245 -16.92 -3.49 13.27
C ASN A 245 -16.99 -2.00 13.59
N LYS A 246 -18.21 -1.45 13.60
CA LYS A 246 -18.51 -0.15 14.22
C LYS A 246 -18.89 -0.40 15.67
N LEU A 247 -18.17 0.25 16.59
CA LEU A 247 -18.55 0.35 17.99
C LEU A 247 -19.85 1.15 18.13
N THR A 248 -20.53 1.02 19.27
CA THR A 248 -21.79 1.74 19.56
C THR A 248 -21.67 3.26 19.44
N ASN A 249 -20.46 3.81 19.60
CA ASN A 249 -20.17 5.23 19.44
C ASN A 249 -19.85 5.64 17.98
N GLY A 250 -20.03 4.73 17.01
CA GLY A 250 -19.77 4.97 15.59
C GLY A 250 -18.30 4.88 15.17
N GLN A 251 -17.36 4.62 16.09
CA GLN A 251 -15.95 4.42 15.77
C GLN A 251 -15.65 2.98 15.33
N VAL A 252 -14.44 2.72 14.84
CA VAL A 252 -13.97 1.37 14.54
C VAL A 252 -13.09 0.83 15.68
N LYS A 253 -12.88 -0.49 15.71
CA LYS A 253 -12.25 -1.18 16.85
C LYS A 253 -10.73 -1.06 16.81
N ASN A 254 -10.15 -0.63 17.95
CA ASN A 254 -8.72 -0.76 18.22
C ASN A 254 -8.45 -2.09 18.92
N HIS A 255 -7.35 -2.72 18.54
CA HIS A 255 -6.86 -3.95 19.14
C HIS A 255 -5.47 -3.69 19.73
N ASN A 256 -5.26 -4.17 20.95
CA ASN A 256 -3.94 -4.21 21.55
C ASN A 256 -3.32 -5.57 21.23
N VAL A 257 -2.25 -5.59 20.46
CA VAL A 257 -1.68 -6.82 19.90
C VAL A 257 -0.21 -6.96 20.29
N VAL A 258 0.20 -8.21 20.57
CA VAL A 258 1.57 -8.59 20.95
C VAL A 258 2.01 -9.75 20.07
N ASN A 259 3.19 -9.64 19.44
CA ASN A 259 3.89 -10.76 18.81
C ASN A 259 3.03 -11.64 17.86
N GLN A 260 2.08 -11.02 17.16
CA GLN A 260 1.26 -11.70 16.16
C GLN A 260 1.65 -11.25 14.76
N ILE A 261 1.43 -12.12 13.79
CA ILE A 261 1.43 -11.73 12.38
C ILE A 261 0.12 -11.01 12.12
N ASN A 262 0.20 -9.87 11.46
CA ASN A 262 -0.96 -9.24 10.89
C ASN A 262 -0.79 -9.13 9.38
N ASN A 263 -1.84 -9.53 8.66
CA ASN A 263 -1.83 -9.56 7.20
C ASN A 263 -1.99 -8.16 6.59
N GLN A 264 -2.30 -7.16 7.42
CA GLN A 264 -2.62 -5.83 6.94
C GLN A 264 -1.62 -4.79 7.43
N ILE A 265 -0.76 -4.36 6.51
CA ILE A 265 -0.01 -3.12 6.60
C ILE A 265 -0.52 -2.19 5.51
N ARG A 266 -0.68 -0.92 5.86
CA ARG A 266 -0.86 0.16 4.90
C ARG A 266 -0.02 1.34 5.36
N LEU A 267 0.98 1.71 4.57
CA LEU A 267 1.81 2.86 4.89
C LEU A 267 1.12 4.18 4.53
N ILE A 268 1.57 5.24 5.19
CA ILE A 268 1.21 6.63 4.90
C ILE A 268 2.48 7.41 4.57
N ALA A 269 2.37 8.39 3.66
CA ALA A 269 3.44 9.33 3.30
C ALA A 269 2.90 10.76 3.14
N ASP A 270 3.84 11.72 3.12
CA ASP A 270 3.59 13.15 2.94
C ASP A 270 3.69 13.60 1.47
#